data_AF-A0A4S8JFT3-F1
#
_entry.id   AF-A0A4S8JFT3-F1
#
_cell.length_a   1.000
_cell.length_b   1.000
_cell.length_c   1.000
_cell.angle_alpha   90.00
_cell.angle_beta   90.00
_cell.angle_gamma   90.00
#
_symmetry.space_group_name_H-M   'P 1'
#
loop_
_entity.id
_entity.type
_entity.pdbx_description
1 polymer ?
#
loop_
_entity_poly.entity_id
_entity_poly.type
_entity_poly.pdbx_seq_one_letter_code
_entity_poly.pdbx_strand_id
1 'polypeptide(L)'
;MAWRLILCSRSSNSWIYPPALLYSHSLPRPAASAKERERRDGLKVYGRSRPLRSACLIACRAKKRSGMVEDEQQAWEDGRPLRQVQQAALWAAEAAYILWLFLLPYAPGDPIWAIKSTTINDLVGLSLNFFFILPWMNAVGIHVLEAPVLHPVAEGLFNFVIGWTLLFAPVLYTDHRRDRYSGSLDVLWGFQMFLTNTFLIPYMAIRLNDMDVKHSYNNLSQLGSLMTKGSSVVGAIGGTVCVASALWTFFGRPDAAFGGIADRWDFLLRYIGSERLAYAFIWDIGLYTMFQPWLIGDNLHNVKKSSVSIVSNLRFIPVLGLVAYTLCLEDDKSIS
;
A
#
# COMPACT_ATOMS: atom_id res chain seq x y z
N MET A 1 -17.41 28.52 42.24
CA MET A 1 -18.26 27.53 42.95
C MET A 1 -18.01 26.19 42.26
N ALA A 2 -17.21 25.31 42.85
CA ALA A 2 -17.61 24.34 43.89
C ALA A 2 -18.45 23.20 43.29
N TRP A 3 -18.25 21.90 43.54
CA TRP A 3 -17.43 21.10 44.46
C TRP A 3 -17.51 19.65 43.91
N ARG A 4 -16.40 18.88 43.85
CA ARG A 4 -16.05 17.76 44.75
C ARG A 4 -17.10 16.63 44.87
N LEU A 5 -16.79 15.44 44.34
CA LEU A 5 -16.17 14.26 45.00
C LEU A 5 -17.18 13.36 45.74
N ILE A 6 -17.16 12.07 45.42
CA ILE A 6 -17.16 11.02 46.45
C ILE A 6 -15.94 10.12 46.19
N LEU A 7 -15.03 10.21 47.16
CA LEU A 7 -13.91 9.32 47.46
C LEU A 7 -14.41 8.07 48.17
N CYS A 8 -13.63 7.00 48.09
CA CYS A 8 -12.93 6.34 49.22
C CYS A 8 -12.56 4.91 48.81
N SER A 9 -11.47 4.27 49.25
CA SER A 9 -10.34 4.57 50.13
C SER A 9 -9.60 3.21 50.20
N ARG A 10 -8.34 3.08 49.78
CA ARG A 10 -7.10 3.24 50.59
C ARG A 10 -6.52 1.92 51.07
N SER A 11 -5.19 1.94 51.21
CA SER A 11 -4.32 1.08 52.03
C SER A 11 -3.63 -0.05 51.25
N SER A 12 -2.34 -0.34 51.38
CA SER A 12 -1.18 0.26 52.05
C SER A 12 0.02 -0.65 51.74
N ASN A 13 1.18 -0.05 51.47
CA ASN A 13 2.55 -0.46 51.82
C ASN A 13 3.09 -1.90 51.60
N SER A 14 4.25 -1.87 50.93
CA SER A 14 5.56 -2.39 51.37
C SER A 14 5.87 -3.90 51.41
N TRP A 15 6.92 -4.22 50.65
CA TRP A 15 8.08 -5.07 50.99
C TRP A 15 7.84 -6.47 51.54
N ILE A 16 8.32 -7.51 50.82
CA ILE A 16 8.97 -8.72 51.38
C ILE A 16 9.79 -9.38 50.24
N TYR A 17 11.12 -9.45 50.42
CA TYR A 17 12.01 -10.47 49.81
C TYR A 17 11.85 -11.80 50.56
N PRO A 18 12.13 -12.98 49.98
CA PRO A 18 13.41 -13.68 50.31
C PRO A 18 13.87 -14.69 49.21
N PRO A 19 14.84 -15.61 49.45
CA PRO A 19 16.24 -15.38 49.86
C PRO A 19 17.25 -16.10 48.92
N ALA A 20 18.54 -15.84 49.16
CA ALA A 20 19.70 -16.44 48.51
C ALA A 20 20.10 -17.83 49.06
N LEU A 21 20.69 -18.67 48.20
CA LEU A 21 21.64 -19.77 48.49
C LEU A 21 22.70 -19.73 47.36
N LEU A 22 23.90 -19.18 47.53
CA LEU A 22 25.14 -19.66 48.17
C LEU A 22 25.94 -20.74 47.40
N TYR A 23 27.27 -20.45 47.27
CA TYR A 23 28.43 -21.21 46.75
C TYR A 23 28.69 -21.19 45.23
N SER A 24 29.91 -20.94 44.70
CA SER A 24 31.20 -20.51 45.25
C SER A 24 32.17 -20.07 44.15
N HIS A 25 32.98 -19.04 44.47
CA HIS A 25 34.32 -18.69 44.01
C HIS A 25 35.05 -19.54 42.93
N SER A 26 35.61 -18.84 41.92
CA SER A 26 37.06 -18.59 41.70
C SER A 26 37.54 -18.70 40.24
N LEU A 27 37.76 -17.53 39.61
CA LEU A 27 39.00 -17.06 38.94
C LEU A 27 39.65 -17.87 37.76
N PRO A 28 40.55 -17.23 36.97
CA PRO A 28 40.57 -17.32 35.50
C PRO A 28 41.75 -18.13 34.90
N ARG A 29 41.70 -18.28 33.56
CA ARG A 29 42.75 -18.56 32.54
C ARG A 29 44.17 -18.91 33.05
N PRO A 30 44.88 -19.82 32.36
CA PRO A 30 45.93 -19.31 31.47
C PRO A 30 46.17 -20.11 30.17
N ALA A 31 46.93 -19.46 29.29
CA ALA A 31 47.61 -19.99 28.12
C ALA A 31 48.92 -20.71 28.49
N ALA A 32 49.27 -21.76 27.74
CA ALA A 32 50.62 -22.31 27.54
C ALA A 32 50.50 -23.29 26.35
N SER A 33 51.17 -23.08 25.21
CA SER A 33 52.61 -23.27 24.91
C SER A 33 53.05 -24.74 24.81
N ALA A 34 53.93 -24.97 23.82
CA ALA A 34 54.78 -26.13 23.56
C ALA A 34 54.17 -27.30 22.75
N LYS A 35 54.66 -27.51 21.52
CA LYS A 35 55.87 -28.33 21.32
C LYS A 35 56.37 -28.33 19.88
N GLU A 36 57.60 -27.85 19.78
CA GLU A 36 58.60 -28.07 18.75
C GLU A 36 58.92 -29.57 18.59
N ARG A 37 59.03 -30.05 17.35
CA ARG A 37 59.72 -31.32 17.04
C ARG A 37 60.49 -31.19 15.74
N GLU A 38 61.81 -31.22 15.90
CA GLU A 38 62.85 -31.15 14.89
C GLU A 38 63.25 -32.56 14.38
N ARG A 39 63.90 -32.60 13.20
CA ARG A 39 64.56 -33.72 12.48
C ARG A 39 63.65 -34.75 11.81
N ARG A 40 63.91 -35.27 10.61
CA ARG A 40 65.09 -35.41 9.72
C ARG A 40 64.45 -35.81 8.34
N ASP A 41 64.89 -35.42 7.15
CA ASP A 41 66.08 -35.85 6.41
C ASP A 41 66.10 -35.13 5.05
N GLY A 42 67.29 -34.91 4.52
CA GLY A 42 67.51 -34.18 3.27
C GLY A 42 67.23 -34.98 2.00
N LEU A 43 66.80 -34.27 0.97
CA LEU A 43 67.13 -34.58 -0.42
C LEU A 43 67.18 -33.28 -1.23
N LYS A 44 68.38 -32.88 -1.63
CA LYS A 44 68.61 -31.84 -2.65
C LYS A 44 68.35 -32.46 -4.02
N VAL A 45 67.40 -31.92 -4.77
CA VAL A 45 67.33 -32.09 -6.23
C VAL A 45 67.13 -30.73 -6.88
N TYR A 46 67.94 -30.50 -7.91
CA TYR A 46 68.14 -29.28 -8.68
C TYR A 46 66.90 -28.83 -9.49
N GLY A 47 66.75 -27.50 -9.59
CA GLY A 47 66.37 -26.82 -10.83
C GLY A 47 64.88 -26.62 -11.11
N ARG A 48 64.41 -25.36 -11.07
CA ARG A 48 64.13 -24.53 -12.26
C ARG A 48 63.35 -23.27 -11.85
N SER A 49 64.03 -22.13 -11.91
CA SER A 49 63.44 -20.80 -11.71
C SER A 49 62.63 -20.38 -12.94
N ARG A 50 61.42 -19.82 -12.74
CA ARG A 50 60.78 -18.76 -13.56
C ARG A 50 59.37 -18.38 -13.01
N PRO A 51 58.84 -17.19 -13.30
CA PRO A 51 58.72 -16.12 -12.31
C PRO A 51 57.28 -15.78 -11.91
N LEU A 52 57.18 -14.97 -10.83
CA LEU A 52 55.99 -14.26 -10.36
C LEU A 52 55.16 -13.70 -11.53
N ARG A 53 53.89 -14.12 -11.60
CA ARG A 53 52.83 -13.30 -12.18
C ARG A 53 51.97 -12.76 -11.03
N SER A 54 52.09 -11.46 -10.86
CA SER A 54 51.24 -10.61 -10.04
C SER A 54 49.76 -10.90 -10.36
N ALA A 55 49.09 -11.65 -9.49
CA ALA A 55 47.64 -11.69 -9.49
C ALA A 55 47.18 -10.40 -8.82
N CYS A 56 46.67 -9.47 -9.62
CA CYS A 56 45.91 -8.33 -9.13
C CYS A 56 44.67 -8.90 -8.42
N LEU A 57 44.75 -9.02 -7.09
CA LEU A 57 43.59 -9.21 -6.25
C LEU A 57 42.76 -7.94 -6.37
N ILE A 58 41.79 -7.95 -7.29
CA ILE A 58 40.67 -7.01 -7.25
C ILE A 58 39.91 -7.37 -5.98
N ALA A 59 40.26 -6.69 -4.89
CA ALA A 59 39.50 -6.70 -3.67
C ALA A 59 38.14 -6.08 -3.98
N CYS A 60 37.15 -6.92 -4.28
CA CYS A 60 35.75 -6.53 -4.20
C CYS A 60 35.50 -6.10 -2.76
N ARG A 61 35.58 -4.79 -2.51
CA ARG A 61 35.24 -4.18 -1.23
C ARG A 61 33.74 -4.35 -1.05
N ALA A 62 33.32 -5.45 -0.45
CA ALA A 62 31.95 -5.63 0.00
C ALA A 62 31.62 -4.44 0.92
N LYS A 63 30.75 -3.53 0.46
CA LYS A 63 30.28 -2.40 1.28
C LYS A 63 29.66 -3.03 2.54
N LYS A 64 30.28 -2.78 3.68
CA LYS A 64 29.86 -3.30 4.98
C LYS A 64 28.41 -2.88 5.19
N ARG A 65 27.50 -3.85 5.40
CA ARG A 65 26.05 -3.63 5.59
C ARG A 65 25.73 -2.53 6.63
N SER A 66 26.62 -2.34 7.62
CA SER A 66 26.59 -1.24 8.60
C SER A 66 26.53 0.15 7.96
N GLY A 67 27.39 0.42 6.97
CA GLY A 67 27.45 1.74 6.35
C GLY A 67 26.25 2.04 5.44
N MET A 68 25.59 1.01 4.91
CA MET A 68 24.39 1.21 4.09
C MET A 68 23.16 1.56 4.94
N VAL A 69 23.04 0.92 6.12
CA VAL A 69 21.99 1.24 7.10
C VAL A 69 22.22 2.63 7.70
N GLU A 70 23.46 2.97 8.05
CA GLU A 70 23.82 4.30 8.54
C GLU A 70 23.53 5.39 7.48
N ASP A 71 23.87 5.16 6.20
CA ASP A 71 23.58 6.08 5.09
C ASP A 71 22.05 6.29 4.91
N GLU A 72 21.25 5.22 4.93
CA GLU A 72 19.78 5.30 4.79
C GLU A 72 19.11 5.99 5.98
N GLN A 73 19.59 5.73 7.19
CA GLN A 73 19.07 6.32 8.41
C GLN A 73 19.42 7.82 8.50
N GLN A 74 20.61 8.19 8.06
CA GLN A 74 21.03 9.59 7.98
C GLN A 74 20.25 10.35 6.89
N ALA A 75 20.05 9.77 5.71
CA ALA A 75 19.18 10.34 4.68
C ALA A 75 17.72 10.46 5.14
N TRP A 76 17.25 9.53 5.99
CA TRP A 76 15.94 9.64 6.63
C TRP A 76 15.92 10.86 7.55
N GLU A 77 16.84 11.02 8.48
CA GLU A 77 16.85 12.16 9.40
C GLU A 77 16.98 13.51 8.67
N ASP A 78 17.82 13.60 7.65
CA ASP A 78 18.01 14.83 6.86
C ASP A 78 16.72 15.28 6.15
N GLY A 79 15.87 14.32 5.72
CA GLY A 79 14.59 14.59 5.07
C GLY A 79 13.42 14.88 6.01
N ARG A 80 13.63 14.83 7.34
CA ARG A 80 12.56 14.98 8.35
C ARG A 80 11.73 16.26 8.23
N PRO A 81 12.31 17.47 8.08
CA PRO A 81 11.51 18.69 8.01
C PRO A 81 10.60 18.70 6.77
N LEU A 82 11.09 18.24 5.62
CA LEU A 82 10.30 18.15 4.40
C LEU A 82 9.13 17.17 4.56
N ARG A 83 9.36 16.00 5.18
CA ARG A 83 8.30 15.02 5.44
C ARG A 83 7.24 15.54 6.39
N GLN A 84 7.62 16.29 7.43
CA GLN A 84 6.66 16.92 8.34
C GLN A 84 5.78 17.94 7.61
N VAL A 85 6.35 18.73 6.71
CA VAL A 85 5.58 19.67 5.86
C VAL A 85 4.65 18.90 4.92
N GLN A 86 5.12 17.85 4.25
CA GLN A 86 4.30 17.00 3.38
C GLN A 86 3.16 16.35 4.16
N GLN A 87 3.44 15.84 5.35
CA GLN A 87 2.45 15.22 6.22
C GLN A 87 1.39 16.23 6.68
N ALA A 88 1.81 17.42 7.13
CA ALA A 88 0.90 18.49 7.50
C ALA A 88 0.04 18.93 6.31
N ALA A 89 0.62 19.02 5.11
CA ALA A 89 -0.11 19.33 3.89
C ALA A 89 -1.14 18.26 3.54
N LEU A 90 -0.81 16.96 3.69
CA LEU A 90 -1.75 15.86 3.46
C LEU A 90 -2.90 15.87 4.47
N TRP A 91 -2.62 16.09 5.76
CA TRP A 91 -3.70 16.22 6.77
C TRP A 91 -4.56 17.45 6.55
N ALA A 92 -3.97 18.58 6.15
CA ALA A 92 -4.72 19.78 5.78
C ALA A 92 -5.58 19.54 4.53
N ALA A 93 -5.05 18.83 3.53
CA ALA A 93 -5.79 18.44 2.34
C ALA A 93 -6.95 17.50 2.68
N GLU A 94 -6.74 16.51 3.55
CA GLU A 94 -7.79 15.62 4.06
C GLU A 94 -8.89 16.39 4.79
N ALA A 95 -8.52 17.29 5.70
CA ALA A 95 -9.48 18.10 6.44
C ALA A 95 -10.29 19.02 5.49
N ALA A 96 -9.60 19.64 4.53
CA ALA A 96 -10.24 20.44 3.49
C ALA A 96 -11.16 19.60 2.61
N TYR A 97 -10.74 18.38 2.25
CA TYR A 97 -11.49 17.42 1.46
C TYR A 97 -12.79 17.05 2.16
N ILE A 98 -12.71 16.58 3.41
CA ILE A 98 -13.88 16.18 4.20
C ILE A 98 -14.83 17.36 4.40
N LEU A 99 -14.29 18.54 4.72
CA LEU A 99 -15.08 19.75 4.91
C LEU A 99 -15.81 20.15 3.62
N TRP A 100 -15.10 20.19 2.49
CA TRP A 100 -15.64 20.56 1.19
C TRP A 100 -16.69 19.56 0.68
N LEU A 101 -16.37 18.27 0.72
CA LEU A 101 -17.17 17.22 0.09
C LEU A 101 -18.24 16.59 0.97
N PHE A 102 -18.14 16.59 2.29
CA PHE A 102 -19.18 15.98 3.11
C PHE A 102 -20.04 17.00 3.83
N LEU A 103 -19.44 18.11 4.28
CA LEU A 103 -20.10 19.05 5.17
C LEU A 103 -20.66 20.28 4.44
N LEU A 104 -19.88 20.84 3.51
CA LEU A 104 -20.27 22.08 2.83
C LEU A 104 -21.27 21.85 1.67
N PRO A 105 -22.26 22.75 1.51
CA PRO A 105 -23.24 22.70 0.42
C PRO A 105 -22.71 23.29 -0.90
N TYR A 106 -21.42 23.64 -0.98
CA TYR A 106 -20.82 24.26 -2.17
C TYR A 106 -20.38 23.25 -3.22
N ALA A 107 -20.05 22.02 -2.81
CA ALA A 107 -19.78 20.94 -3.77
C ALA A 107 -21.08 20.51 -4.46
N PRO A 108 -21.03 20.12 -5.75
CA PRO A 108 -22.15 19.54 -6.48
C PRO A 108 -22.89 18.45 -5.70
N GLY A 109 -24.23 18.49 -5.76
CA GLY A 109 -25.12 17.55 -5.07
C GLY A 109 -25.35 17.85 -3.59
N ASP A 110 -26.24 17.08 -2.96
CA ASP A 110 -26.63 17.31 -1.56
C ASP A 110 -25.56 16.82 -0.58
N PRO A 111 -25.25 17.57 0.49
CA PRO A 111 -24.28 17.15 1.49
C PRO A 111 -24.78 15.94 2.29
N ILE A 112 -23.89 15.29 3.05
CA ILE A 112 -24.20 13.99 3.69
C ILE A 112 -25.39 14.06 4.66
N TRP A 113 -25.63 15.22 5.24
CA TRP A 113 -26.72 15.49 6.19
C TRP A 113 -28.06 15.82 5.53
N ALA A 114 -28.10 16.02 4.21
CA ALA A 114 -29.30 16.35 3.44
C ALA A 114 -29.47 15.42 2.22
N ILE A 115 -28.93 14.21 2.29
CA ILE A 115 -28.93 13.28 1.16
C ILE A 115 -30.37 12.86 0.77
N LYS A 116 -30.68 12.91 -0.53
CA LYS A 116 -31.96 12.47 -1.07
C LYS A 116 -32.00 10.94 -1.17
N SER A 117 -33.20 10.38 -1.00
CA SER A 117 -33.42 8.93 -1.16
C SER A 117 -33.10 8.43 -2.58
N THR A 118 -33.24 9.28 -3.61
CA THR A 118 -32.87 8.95 -4.99
C THR A 118 -31.37 8.68 -5.13
N THR A 119 -30.52 9.53 -4.54
CA THR A 119 -29.07 9.35 -4.55
C THR A 119 -28.65 8.08 -3.80
N ILE A 120 -29.36 7.73 -2.71
CA ILE A 120 -29.13 6.46 -2.00
C ILE A 120 -29.52 5.26 -2.88
N ASN A 121 -30.65 5.33 -3.58
CA ASN A 121 -31.09 4.26 -4.48
C ASN A 121 -30.10 4.07 -5.64
N ASP A 122 -29.59 5.16 -6.21
CA ASP A 122 -28.57 5.10 -7.26
C ASP A 122 -27.27 4.50 -6.72
N LEU A 123 -26.84 4.89 -5.52
CA LEU A 123 -25.66 4.33 -4.85
C LEU A 123 -25.81 2.83 -4.59
N VAL A 124 -26.98 2.40 -4.08
CA VAL A 124 -27.29 0.97 -3.85
C VAL A 124 -27.33 0.24 -5.18
N GLY A 125 -27.94 0.82 -6.22
CA GLY A 125 -27.98 0.24 -7.56
C GLY A 125 -26.60 0.05 -8.17
N LEU A 126 -25.73 1.05 -8.04
CA LEU A 126 -24.33 0.98 -8.47
C LEU A 126 -23.57 -0.11 -7.69
N SER A 127 -23.81 -0.17 -6.38
CA SER A 127 -23.21 -1.18 -5.50
C SER A 127 -23.69 -2.60 -5.78
N LEU A 128 -24.94 -2.78 -6.24
CA LEU A 128 -25.45 -4.08 -6.71
C LEU A 128 -24.80 -4.49 -8.03
N ASN A 129 -24.46 -3.52 -8.89
CA ASN A 129 -23.75 -3.72 -10.15
C ASN A 129 -22.22 -3.71 -9.99
N PHE A 130 -21.72 -4.00 -8.78
CA PHE A 130 -20.29 -4.05 -8.46
C PHE A 130 -19.53 -5.05 -9.35
N PHE A 131 -18.43 -4.59 -9.95
CA PHE A 131 -17.63 -5.29 -10.96
C PHE A 131 -18.42 -5.87 -12.13
N PHE A 132 -19.61 -5.32 -12.40
CA PHE A 132 -20.56 -5.84 -13.37
C PHE A 132 -20.99 -7.29 -13.10
N ILE A 133 -20.74 -7.85 -11.91
CA ILE A 133 -21.01 -9.26 -11.60
C ILE A 133 -22.49 -9.57 -11.81
N LEU A 134 -23.37 -8.78 -11.19
CA LEU A 134 -24.82 -9.00 -11.27
C LEU A 134 -25.37 -8.80 -12.70
N PRO A 135 -25.03 -7.71 -13.44
CA PRO A 135 -25.38 -7.58 -14.85
C PRO A 135 -24.94 -8.78 -15.71
N TRP A 136 -23.71 -9.27 -15.52
CA TRP A 136 -23.22 -10.44 -16.26
C TRP A 136 -23.95 -11.73 -15.88
N MET A 137 -24.24 -11.95 -14.59
CA MET A 137 -24.99 -13.11 -14.12
C MET A 137 -26.40 -13.15 -14.71
N ASN A 138 -27.11 -12.02 -14.75
CA ASN A 138 -28.42 -11.95 -15.38
C ASN A 138 -28.34 -12.14 -16.90
N ALA A 139 -27.29 -11.62 -17.56
CA ALA A 139 -27.09 -11.83 -18.99
C ALA A 139 -26.87 -13.32 -19.37
N VAL A 140 -26.28 -14.12 -18.48
CA VAL A 140 -26.10 -15.58 -18.68
C VAL A 140 -27.29 -16.41 -18.16
N GLY A 141 -28.39 -15.77 -17.76
CA GLY A 141 -29.63 -16.44 -17.35
C GLY A 141 -29.71 -16.83 -15.87
N ILE A 142 -28.80 -16.34 -15.02
CA ILE A 142 -28.87 -16.55 -13.56
C ILE A 142 -29.56 -15.33 -12.93
N HIS A 143 -30.86 -15.48 -12.63
CA HIS A 143 -31.73 -14.41 -12.10
C HIS A 143 -32.02 -14.58 -10.60
N VAL A 144 -30.99 -14.64 -9.76
CA VAL A 144 -31.17 -14.67 -8.30
C VAL A 144 -31.66 -13.31 -7.78
N LEU A 145 -31.12 -12.24 -8.35
CA LEU A 145 -31.52 -10.85 -8.16
C LEU A 145 -31.46 -10.16 -9.52
N GLU A 146 -32.40 -9.25 -9.80
CA GLU A 146 -32.39 -8.46 -11.03
C GLU A 146 -31.45 -7.27 -10.90
N ALA A 147 -30.57 -7.12 -11.90
CA ALA A 147 -29.60 -6.04 -11.98
C ALA A 147 -30.31 -4.71 -12.19
N PRO A 148 -30.14 -3.73 -11.29
CA PRO A 148 -30.68 -2.39 -11.49
C PRO A 148 -30.21 -1.80 -12.82
N VAL A 149 -31.14 -1.23 -13.59
CA VAL A 149 -30.82 -0.58 -14.86
C VAL A 149 -30.44 0.88 -14.59
N LEU A 150 -29.15 1.16 -14.63
CA LEU A 150 -28.57 2.50 -14.48
C LEU A 150 -27.96 3.00 -15.79
N HIS A 151 -27.63 4.29 -15.83
CA HIS A 151 -26.97 4.88 -17.00
C HIS A 151 -25.56 4.27 -17.18
N PRO A 152 -25.16 3.80 -18.38
CA PRO A 152 -23.88 3.12 -18.59
C PRO A 152 -22.66 3.94 -18.16
N VAL A 153 -22.73 5.26 -18.28
CA VAL A 153 -21.69 6.20 -17.83
C VAL A 153 -21.51 6.17 -16.30
N ALA A 154 -22.60 6.11 -15.53
CA ALA A 154 -22.52 6.07 -14.07
C ALA A 154 -21.96 4.72 -13.59
N GLU A 155 -22.44 3.61 -14.18
CA GLU A 155 -21.93 2.26 -13.90
C GLU A 155 -20.46 2.11 -14.27
N GLY A 156 -20.07 2.65 -15.43
CA GLY A 156 -18.68 2.67 -15.90
C GLY A 156 -17.78 3.49 -14.98
N LEU A 157 -18.17 4.71 -14.63
CA LEU A 157 -17.38 5.56 -13.73
C LEU A 157 -17.17 4.90 -12.36
N PHE A 158 -18.24 4.36 -11.77
CA PHE A 158 -18.18 3.65 -10.48
C PHE A 158 -17.22 2.46 -10.55
N ASN A 159 -17.45 1.54 -11.49
CA ASN A 159 -16.63 0.33 -11.61
C ASN A 159 -15.18 0.62 -12.00
N PHE A 160 -14.93 1.71 -12.73
CA PHE A 160 -13.58 2.16 -13.04
C PHE A 160 -12.82 2.58 -11.78
N VAL A 161 -13.43 3.40 -10.92
CA VAL A 161 -12.82 3.85 -9.67
C VAL A 161 -12.60 2.68 -8.71
N ILE A 162 -13.57 1.78 -8.57
CA ILE A 162 -13.45 0.59 -7.72
C ILE A 162 -12.39 -0.37 -8.27
N GLY A 163 -12.34 -0.59 -9.58
CA GLY A 163 -11.33 -1.42 -10.23
C GLY A 163 -9.92 -0.87 -10.00
N TRP A 164 -9.75 0.45 -10.08
CA TRP A 164 -8.49 1.10 -9.73
C TRP A 164 -8.16 0.94 -8.24
N THR A 165 -9.16 1.05 -7.37
CA THR A 165 -9.00 0.84 -5.93
C THR A 165 -8.52 -0.57 -5.59
N LEU A 166 -9.05 -1.58 -6.27
CA LEU A 166 -8.60 -2.96 -6.14
C LEU A 166 -7.11 -3.10 -6.48
N LEU A 167 -6.64 -2.39 -7.52
CA LEU A 167 -5.24 -2.40 -7.93
C LEU A 167 -4.30 -1.74 -6.91
N PHE A 168 -4.80 -0.87 -6.03
CA PHE A 168 -4.00 -0.32 -4.94
C PHE A 168 -3.72 -1.35 -3.84
N ALA A 169 -4.55 -2.39 -3.67
CA ALA A 169 -4.39 -3.32 -2.56
C ALA A 169 -2.99 -3.97 -2.52
N PRO A 170 -2.49 -4.62 -3.60
CA PRO A 170 -1.17 -5.25 -3.57
C PRO A 170 -0.05 -4.23 -3.30
N VAL A 171 -0.21 -2.97 -3.76
CA VAL A 171 0.77 -1.90 -3.51
C VAL A 171 0.77 -1.49 -2.04
N LEU A 172 -0.40 -1.28 -1.43
CA LEU A 172 -0.53 -0.95 -0.01
C LEU A 172 0.05 -2.07 0.88
N TYR A 173 -0.19 -3.33 0.52
CA TYR A 173 0.34 -4.47 1.25
C TYR A 173 1.83 -4.70 1.03
N THR A 174 2.41 -4.27 -0.09
CA THR A 174 3.86 -4.38 -0.33
C THR A 174 4.63 -3.12 0.05
N ASP A 175 3.96 -2.09 0.53
CA ASP A 175 4.60 -0.83 0.86
C ASP A 175 5.64 -0.96 1.99
N HIS A 176 6.87 -0.50 1.75
CA HIS A 176 7.95 -0.59 2.72
C HIS A 176 7.69 0.24 3.99
N ARG A 177 6.80 1.24 3.91
CA ARG A 177 6.42 2.12 5.01
C ARG A 177 5.12 1.70 5.69
N ARG A 178 4.52 0.59 5.29
CA ARG A 178 3.23 0.12 5.80
C ARG A 178 3.23 -0.09 7.32
N ASP A 179 4.37 -0.48 7.89
CA ASP A 179 4.48 -0.83 9.32
C ASP A 179 4.35 0.40 10.24
N ARG A 180 4.35 1.62 9.68
CA ARG A 180 4.04 2.87 10.40
C ARG A 180 2.54 3.07 10.62
N TYR A 181 1.71 2.29 9.93
CA TYR A 181 0.28 2.24 10.13
C TYR A 181 -0.04 1.25 11.27
N SER A 182 -0.52 1.79 12.40
CA SER A 182 -0.84 0.98 13.59
C SER A 182 -2.17 0.21 13.49
N GLY A 183 -3.01 0.54 12.52
CA GLY A 183 -4.28 -0.12 12.28
C GLY A 183 -4.15 -1.38 11.40
N SER A 184 -5.29 -2.04 11.18
CA SER A 184 -5.35 -3.13 10.20
C SER A 184 -5.41 -2.57 8.78
N LEU A 185 -4.41 -2.89 7.96
CA LEU A 185 -4.41 -2.56 6.53
C LEU A 185 -5.64 -3.16 5.81
N ASP A 186 -6.14 -4.31 6.28
CA ASP A 186 -7.34 -4.93 5.72
C ASP A 186 -8.58 -4.08 5.96
N VAL A 187 -8.66 -3.44 7.13
CA VAL A 187 -9.76 -2.53 7.47
C VAL A 187 -9.63 -1.24 6.66
N LEU A 188 -8.42 -0.69 6.54
CA LEU A 188 -8.17 0.50 5.72
C LEU A 188 -8.54 0.23 4.26
N TRP A 189 -8.07 -0.86 3.69
CA TRP A 189 -8.38 -1.24 2.31
C TRP A 189 -9.87 -1.58 2.13
N GLY A 190 -10.49 -2.26 3.09
CA GLY A 190 -11.93 -2.54 3.08
C GLY A 190 -12.75 -1.24 3.06
N PHE A 191 -12.40 -0.25 3.88
CA PHE A 191 -13.04 1.06 3.85
C PHE A 191 -12.71 1.84 2.56
N GLN A 192 -11.49 1.74 2.06
CA GLN A 192 -11.08 2.29 0.77
C GLN A 192 -11.98 1.77 -0.36
N MET A 193 -12.42 0.52 -0.34
CA MET A 193 -13.35 0.00 -1.36
C MET A 193 -14.74 0.67 -1.34
N PHE A 194 -15.11 1.38 -0.27
CA PHE A 194 -16.39 2.10 -0.17
C PHE A 194 -16.24 3.63 -0.22
N LEU A 195 -15.17 4.18 0.38
CA LEU A 195 -14.90 5.62 0.53
C LEU A 195 -13.45 5.93 0.13
N THR A 196 -13.01 5.32 -0.95
CA THR A 196 -11.79 5.54 -1.73
C THR A 196 -10.95 6.77 -1.33
N ASN A 197 -11.37 7.99 -1.67
CA ASN A 197 -10.66 9.22 -1.33
C ASN A 197 -10.31 9.40 0.16
N THR A 198 -11.25 9.09 1.06
CA THR A 198 -11.20 9.42 2.49
C THR A 198 -10.13 8.61 3.23
N PHE A 199 -9.69 7.48 2.67
CA PHE A 199 -8.74 6.60 3.35
C PHE A 199 -7.34 6.60 2.72
N LEU A 200 -7.20 7.07 1.48
CA LEU A 200 -5.91 7.10 0.80
C LEU A 200 -5.02 8.26 1.28
N ILE A 201 -5.56 9.48 1.43
CA ILE A 201 -4.77 10.62 1.90
C ILE A 201 -4.26 10.40 3.34
N PRO A 202 -5.08 9.93 4.30
CA PRO A 202 -4.58 9.61 5.64
C PRO A 202 -3.51 8.53 5.62
N TYR A 203 -3.65 7.50 4.78
CA TYR A 203 -2.59 6.51 4.60
C TYR A 203 -1.28 7.16 4.15
N MET A 204 -1.34 8.04 3.15
CA MET A 204 -0.18 8.78 2.65
C MET A 204 0.43 9.71 3.70
N ALA A 205 -0.36 10.23 4.63
CA ALA A 205 0.13 11.03 5.75
C ALA A 205 0.78 10.17 6.84
N ILE A 206 0.19 9.00 7.16
CA ILE A 206 0.68 8.10 8.22
C ILE A 206 1.97 7.40 7.81
N ARG A 207 2.14 7.00 6.54
CA ARG A 207 3.41 6.41 6.04
C ARG A 207 4.63 7.34 6.20
N LEU A 208 4.41 8.64 6.45
CA LEU A 208 5.47 9.61 6.69
C LEU A 208 5.87 9.75 8.18
N ASN A 209 5.09 9.19 9.11
CA ASN A 209 5.43 9.17 10.54
C ASN A 209 6.70 8.40 10.81
N ASP A 210 7.44 8.74 11.86
CA ASP A 210 8.57 7.93 12.31
C ASP A 210 8.11 6.53 12.75
N MET A 211 8.99 5.54 12.57
CA MET A 211 8.69 4.18 13.00
C MET A 211 8.56 4.11 14.52
N ASP A 212 7.46 3.55 15.01
CA ASP A 212 7.33 3.23 16.42
C ASP A 212 8.17 1.98 16.72
N VAL A 213 9.27 2.14 17.46
CA VAL A 213 10.17 1.06 17.87
C VAL A 213 9.44 0.00 18.71
N LYS A 214 8.26 0.31 19.26
CA LYS A 214 7.44 -0.63 20.03
C LYS A 214 6.59 -1.57 19.18
N HIS A 215 6.29 -1.23 17.92
CA HIS A 215 5.55 -2.11 17.03
C HIS A 215 6.53 -2.93 16.17
N SER A 216 6.78 -4.16 16.63
CA SER A 216 7.47 -5.19 15.87
C SER A 216 6.74 -5.47 14.56
N TYR A 217 7.49 -5.82 13.51
CA TYR A 217 7.00 -6.20 12.18
C TYR A 217 5.64 -6.91 12.25
N ASN A 218 4.58 -6.24 11.79
CA ASN A 218 3.29 -6.89 11.70
C ASN A 218 3.38 -7.95 10.60
N ASN A 219 3.22 -9.22 10.98
CA ASN A 219 3.05 -10.28 10.01
C ASN A 219 1.89 -9.92 9.09
N LEU A 220 2.12 -10.13 7.80
CA LEU A 220 1.16 -9.82 6.76
C LEU A 220 -0.12 -10.64 7.02
N SER A 221 -1.28 -9.97 7.00
CA SER A 221 -2.58 -10.63 7.20
C SER A 221 -2.82 -11.72 6.16
N GLN A 222 -3.77 -12.63 6.42
CA GLN A 222 -4.14 -13.65 5.43
C GLN A 222 -4.62 -13.03 4.13
N LEU A 223 -5.44 -11.97 4.23
CA LEU A 223 -5.93 -11.22 3.07
C LEU A 223 -4.78 -10.56 2.33
N GLY A 224 -3.91 -9.84 3.03
CA GLY A 224 -2.75 -9.23 2.38
C GLY A 224 -1.85 -10.28 1.74
N SER A 225 -1.66 -11.46 2.35
CA SER A 225 -0.78 -12.50 1.80
C SER A 225 -1.36 -13.09 0.52
N LEU A 226 -2.69 -13.23 0.48
CA LEU A 226 -3.41 -13.61 -0.72
C LEU A 226 -3.28 -12.55 -1.81
N MET A 227 -3.41 -11.26 -1.46
CA MET A 227 -3.34 -10.15 -2.41
C MET A 227 -1.92 -9.90 -2.95
N THR A 228 -0.87 -10.21 -2.18
CA THR A 228 0.52 -10.10 -2.64
C THR A 228 0.94 -11.32 -3.46
N LYS A 229 0.66 -12.55 -3.01
CA LYS A 229 0.95 -13.78 -3.77
C LYS A 229 0.08 -13.94 -5.02
N GLY A 230 -1.15 -13.46 -4.96
CA GLY A 230 -2.10 -13.38 -6.07
C GLY A 230 -2.05 -12.06 -6.81
N SER A 231 -1.02 -11.23 -6.59
CA SER A 231 -0.93 -9.87 -7.14
C SER A 231 -1.15 -9.82 -8.65
N SER A 232 -0.60 -10.77 -9.41
CA SER A 232 -0.82 -10.84 -10.86
C SER A 232 -2.28 -11.09 -11.24
N VAL A 233 -3.01 -11.90 -10.46
CA VAL A 233 -4.44 -12.16 -10.68
C VAL A 233 -5.26 -10.93 -10.30
N VAL A 234 -4.96 -10.31 -9.17
CA VAL A 234 -5.59 -9.04 -8.74
C VAL A 234 -5.36 -7.95 -9.79
N GLY A 235 -4.13 -7.85 -10.31
CA GLY A 235 -3.73 -6.97 -11.39
C GLY A 235 -4.52 -7.19 -12.68
N ALA A 236 -4.65 -8.44 -13.09
CA ALA A 236 -5.42 -8.82 -14.27
C ALA A 236 -6.92 -8.52 -14.11
N ILE A 237 -7.52 -8.85 -12.96
CA ILE A 237 -8.94 -8.59 -12.68
C ILE A 237 -9.19 -7.08 -12.62
N GLY A 238 -8.44 -6.34 -11.81
CA GLY A 238 -8.61 -4.89 -11.67
C GLY A 238 -8.37 -4.15 -12.99
N GLY A 239 -7.33 -4.52 -13.74
CA GLY A 239 -7.07 -3.96 -15.06
C GLY A 239 -8.18 -4.25 -16.07
N THR A 240 -8.68 -5.49 -16.08
CA THR A 240 -9.81 -5.89 -16.95
C THR A 240 -11.08 -5.13 -16.59
N VAL A 241 -11.40 -5.00 -15.31
CA VAL A 241 -12.55 -4.20 -14.84
C VAL A 241 -12.41 -2.75 -15.28
N CYS A 242 -11.25 -2.12 -15.14
CA CYS A 242 -11.04 -0.74 -15.60
C CYS A 242 -11.25 -0.59 -17.11
N VAL A 243 -10.70 -1.50 -17.92
CA VAL A 243 -10.89 -1.49 -19.38
C VAL A 243 -12.35 -1.73 -19.75
N ALA A 244 -12.99 -2.74 -19.14
CA ALA A 244 -14.40 -3.04 -19.35
C ALA A 244 -15.29 -1.87 -18.96
N SER A 245 -14.96 -1.16 -17.87
CA SER A 245 -15.69 0.02 -17.40
C SER A 245 -15.58 1.20 -18.37
N ALA A 246 -14.39 1.43 -18.92
CA ALA A 246 -14.18 2.44 -19.95
C ALA A 246 -14.97 2.10 -21.21
N LEU A 247 -14.94 0.85 -21.67
CA LEU A 247 -15.74 0.40 -22.80
C LEU A 247 -17.26 0.47 -22.52
N TRP A 248 -17.69 0.11 -21.31
CA TRP A 248 -19.09 0.14 -20.89
C TRP A 248 -19.67 1.56 -20.90
N THR A 249 -18.85 2.54 -20.51
CA THR A 249 -19.23 3.96 -20.57
C THR A 249 -19.67 4.36 -21.98
N PHE A 250 -18.96 3.90 -23.03
CA PHE A 250 -19.24 4.28 -24.42
C PHE A 250 -20.19 3.34 -25.16
N PHE A 251 -20.13 2.03 -24.87
CA PHE A 251 -20.82 1.00 -25.65
C PHE A 251 -21.83 0.18 -24.82
N GLY A 252 -21.87 0.38 -23.50
CA GLY A 252 -22.79 -0.34 -22.62
C GLY A 252 -24.24 -0.08 -22.99
N ARG A 253 -25.05 -1.14 -22.99
CA ARG A 253 -26.50 -1.15 -23.25
C ARG A 253 -26.90 -0.39 -24.53
N PRO A 254 -26.50 -0.86 -25.72
CA PRO A 254 -26.88 -0.22 -26.98
C PRO A 254 -28.40 -0.28 -27.21
N ASP A 255 -29.08 -1.28 -26.68
CA ASP A 255 -30.51 -1.54 -26.90
C ASP A 255 -31.45 -0.69 -26.02
N ALA A 256 -30.91 0.00 -25.01
CA ALA A 256 -31.71 0.68 -23.98
C ALA A 256 -31.90 2.19 -24.22
N ALA A 257 -31.73 2.65 -25.46
CA ALA A 257 -31.99 4.04 -25.89
C ALA A 257 -31.25 5.13 -25.08
N PHE A 258 -30.07 4.84 -24.51
CA PHE A 258 -29.24 5.80 -23.76
C PHE A 258 -28.47 6.81 -24.64
N GLY A 259 -28.89 6.99 -25.89
CA GLY A 259 -28.25 7.91 -26.83
C GLY A 259 -26.85 7.50 -27.30
N GLY A 260 -26.28 8.35 -28.15
CA GLY A 260 -24.95 8.18 -28.71
C GLY A 260 -23.84 8.64 -27.77
N ILE A 261 -22.61 8.69 -28.29
CA ILE A 261 -21.42 9.12 -27.52
C ILE A 261 -21.56 10.58 -27.03
N ALA A 262 -22.17 11.45 -27.83
CA ALA A 262 -22.40 12.85 -27.47
C ALA A 262 -23.39 12.98 -26.29
N ASP A 263 -24.52 12.27 -26.35
CA ASP A 263 -25.52 12.29 -25.26
C ASP A 263 -24.94 11.75 -23.94
N ARG A 264 -24.09 10.72 -24.04
CA ARG A 264 -23.38 10.15 -22.89
C ARG A 264 -22.37 11.13 -22.29
N TRP A 265 -21.68 11.90 -23.13
CA TRP A 265 -20.77 12.95 -22.65
C TRP A 265 -21.52 14.09 -21.95
N ASP A 266 -22.64 14.54 -22.53
CA ASP A 266 -23.50 15.54 -21.90
C ASP A 266 -24.09 15.03 -20.58
N PHE A 267 -24.50 13.76 -20.53
CA PHE A 267 -24.90 13.12 -19.29
C PHE A 267 -23.77 13.12 -18.26
N LEU A 268 -22.54 12.77 -18.64
CA LEU A 268 -21.39 12.76 -17.71
C LEU A 268 -21.18 14.14 -17.07
N LEU A 269 -21.17 15.20 -17.88
CA LEU A 269 -20.97 16.56 -17.39
C LEU A 269 -22.09 16.99 -16.43
N ARG A 270 -23.35 16.66 -16.77
CA ARG A 270 -24.49 16.92 -15.88
C ARG A 270 -24.38 16.11 -14.60
N TYR A 271 -24.04 14.82 -14.69
CA TYR A 271 -23.92 13.91 -13.57
C TYR A 271 -22.84 14.37 -12.58
N ILE A 272 -21.67 14.78 -13.05
CA ILE A 272 -20.61 15.37 -12.21
C ILE A 272 -21.06 16.69 -11.57
N GLY A 273 -21.83 17.51 -12.30
CA GLY A 273 -22.31 18.80 -11.82
C GLY A 273 -23.54 18.75 -10.91
N SER A 274 -24.26 17.62 -10.88
CA SER A 274 -25.49 17.47 -10.10
C SER A 274 -25.36 16.50 -8.92
N GLU A 275 -24.55 15.44 -9.06
CA GLU A 275 -24.45 14.38 -8.07
C GLU A 275 -23.10 14.41 -7.33
N ARG A 276 -23.18 14.41 -6.00
CA ARG A 276 -22.00 14.42 -5.13
C ARG A 276 -21.15 13.17 -5.28
N LEU A 277 -21.79 12.03 -5.52
CA LEU A 277 -21.13 10.75 -5.74
C LEU A 277 -20.23 10.79 -6.97
N ALA A 278 -20.76 11.27 -8.11
CA ALA A 278 -20.02 11.42 -9.35
C ALA A 278 -18.85 12.40 -9.19
N TYR A 279 -19.10 13.51 -8.51
CA TYR A 279 -18.08 14.52 -8.22
C TYR A 279 -16.95 13.95 -7.34
N ALA A 280 -17.26 13.14 -6.34
CA ALA A 280 -16.27 12.45 -5.51
C ALA A 280 -15.40 11.46 -6.32
N PHE A 281 -15.97 10.74 -7.29
CA PHE A 281 -15.21 9.85 -8.17
C PHE A 281 -14.19 10.59 -9.04
N ILE A 282 -14.49 11.83 -9.46
CA ILE A 282 -13.51 12.65 -10.20
C ILE A 282 -12.31 13.00 -9.31
N TRP A 283 -12.57 13.33 -8.04
CA TRP A 283 -11.50 13.53 -7.07
C TRP A 283 -10.71 12.25 -6.81
N ASP A 284 -11.36 11.09 -6.73
CA ASP A 284 -10.68 9.80 -6.62
C ASP A 284 -9.70 9.58 -7.78
N ILE A 285 -10.15 9.80 -9.02
CA ILE A 285 -9.30 9.68 -10.22
C ILE A 285 -8.09 10.62 -10.13
N GLY A 286 -8.30 11.86 -9.69
CA GLY A 286 -7.23 12.84 -9.51
C GLY A 286 -6.21 12.40 -8.44
N LEU A 287 -6.69 12.02 -7.26
CA LEU A 287 -5.86 11.54 -6.15
C LEU A 287 -5.11 10.26 -6.53
N TYR A 288 -5.77 9.34 -7.23
CA TYR A 288 -5.15 8.09 -7.68
C TYR A 288 -4.06 8.36 -8.70
N THR A 289 -4.29 9.27 -9.64
CA THR A 289 -3.27 9.69 -10.62
C THR A 289 -2.06 10.32 -9.93
N MET A 290 -2.26 11.04 -8.83
CA MET A 290 -1.18 11.67 -8.06
C MET A 290 -0.43 10.67 -7.16
N PHE A 291 -1.15 9.81 -6.43
CA PHE A 291 -0.55 8.91 -5.44
C PHE A 291 0.01 7.62 -6.05
N GLN A 292 -0.54 7.14 -7.17
CA GLN A 292 -0.02 5.98 -7.89
C GLN A 292 1.48 6.08 -8.18
N PRO A 293 2.00 7.12 -8.87
CA PRO A 293 3.43 7.20 -9.20
C PRO A 293 4.30 7.33 -7.96
N TRP A 294 3.81 7.98 -6.91
CA TRP A 294 4.51 8.10 -5.63
C TRP A 294 4.64 6.73 -4.94
N LEU A 295 3.53 6.01 -4.78
CA LEU A 295 3.49 4.69 -4.14
C LEU A 295 4.32 3.65 -4.89
N ILE A 296 4.20 3.60 -6.22
CA ILE A 296 5.00 2.69 -7.05
C ILE A 296 6.48 3.08 -6.96
N GLY A 297 6.80 4.37 -7.02
CA GLY A 297 8.16 4.88 -6.97
C GLY A 297 8.94 4.45 -5.73
N ASP A 298 8.31 4.58 -4.56
CA ASP A 298 8.91 4.19 -3.28
C ASP A 298 9.06 2.65 -3.14
N ASN A 299 8.29 1.87 -3.92
CA ASN A 299 8.25 0.41 -3.85
C ASN A 299 8.85 -0.30 -5.06
N LEU A 300 9.61 0.40 -5.91
CA LEU A 300 10.25 -0.19 -7.10
C LEU A 300 11.21 -1.35 -6.76
N HIS A 301 11.71 -1.41 -5.52
CA HIS A 301 12.58 -2.49 -5.05
C HIS A 301 11.87 -3.85 -4.92
N ASN A 302 10.53 -3.86 -4.82
CA ASN A 302 9.73 -5.09 -4.75
C ASN A 302 9.44 -5.70 -6.13
N VAL A 303 9.84 -5.01 -7.20
CA VAL A 303 9.58 -5.41 -8.59
C VAL A 303 10.79 -6.18 -9.12
N LYS A 304 10.53 -7.20 -9.94
CA LYS A 304 11.58 -7.96 -10.65
C LYS A 304 12.59 -7.02 -11.32
N LYS A 305 13.89 -7.24 -11.06
CA LYS A 305 14.99 -6.39 -11.58
C LYS A 305 14.94 -6.13 -13.09
N SER A 306 14.49 -7.11 -13.88
CA SER A 306 14.33 -6.99 -15.33
C SER A 306 13.25 -5.99 -15.75
N SER A 307 12.26 -5.74 -14.89
CA SER A 307 11.05 -4.97 -15.20
C SER A 307 11.01 -3.60 -14.52
N VAL A 308 11.98 -3.28 -13.66
CA VAL A 308 12.04 -2.00 -12.91
C VAL A 308 11.99 -0.79 -13.84
N SER A 309 12.72 -0.81 -14.96
CA SER A 309 12.71 0.31 -15.91
C SER A 309 11.34 0.51 -16.56
N ILE A 310 10.64 -0.59 -16.90
CA ILE A 310 9.31 -0.54 -17.49
C ILE A 310 8.30 0.00 -16.47
N VAL A 311 8.29 -0.55 -15.25
CA VAL A 311 7.35 -0.11 -14.19
C VAL A 311 7.60 1.34 -13.77
N SER A 312 8.86 1.78 -13.73
CA SER A 312 9.22 3.17 -13.39
C SER A 312 8.71 4.18 -14.43
N ASN A 313 8.64 3.80 -15.71
CA ASN A 313 8.06 4.64 -16.76
C ASN A 313 6.52 4.59 -16.72
N LEU A 314 5.95 3.39 -16.54
CA LEU A 314 4.50 3.17 -16.54
C LEU A 314 3.81 3.72 -15.29
N ARG A 315 4.53 3.97 -14.18
CA ARG A 315 3.94 4.45 -12.92
C ARG A 315 3.12 5.74 -13.06
N PHE A 316 3.44 6.57 -14.07
CA PHE A 316 2.74 7.83 -14.35
C PHE A 316 1.48 7.66 -15.20
N ILE A 317 1.27 6.47 -15.79
CA ILE A 317 0.10 6.21 -16.62
C ILE A 317 -1.03 5.66 -15.75
N PRO A 318 -2.17 6.36 -15.62
CA PRO A 318 -3.36 5.89 -14.89
C PRO A 318 -3.67 4.42 -15.11
N VAL A 319 -3.90 3.68 -14.02
CA VAL A 319 -4.22 2.23 -14.01
C VAL A 319 -3.08 1.34 -14.49
N LEU A 320 -2.48 1.62 -15.65
CA LEU A 320 -1.43 0.81 -16.27
C LEU A 320 -0.18 0.67 -15.39
N GLY A 321 0.19 1.73 -14.66
CA GLY A 321 1.30 1.66 -13.70
C GLY A 321 1.08 0.60 -12.62
N LEU A 322 -0.13 0.53 -12.05
CA LEU A 322 -0.47 -0.46 -11.02
C LEU A 322 -0.61 -1.86 -11.62
N VAL A 323 -1.20 -2.00 -12.80
CA VAL A 323 -1.26 -3.29 -13.52
C VAL A 323 0.15 -3.81 -13.79
N ALA A 324 1.06 -2.95 -14.28
CA ALA A 324 2.44 -3.33 -14.52
C ALA A 324 3.17 -3.70 -13.22
N TYR A 325 2.98 -2.93 -12.15
CA TYR A 325 3.55 -3.23 -10.83
C TYR A 325 3.08 -4.59 -10.31
N THR A 326 1.77 -4.85 -10.33
CA THR A 326 1.16 -6.08 -9.82
C THR A 326 1.56 -7.33 -10.62
N LEU A 327 1.74 -7.21 -11.94
CA LEU A 327 2.23 -8.30 -12.79
C LEU A 327 3.74 -8.55 -12.64
N CYS A 328 4.51 -7.51 -12.31
CA CYS A 328 5.96 -7.58 -12.19
C CYS A 328 6.47 -7.70 -10.75
N LEU A 329 5.56 -7.84 -9.78
CA LEU A 329 5.92 -8.06 -8.38
C LEU A 329 6.78 -9.32 -8.26
N GLU A 330 7.84 -9.25 -7.46
CA GLU A 330 8.69 -10.40 -7.19
C GLU A 330 7.96 -11.35 -6.25
N ASP A 331 7.71 -12.59 -6.71
CA ASP A 331 7.20 -13.63 -5.84
C ASP A 331 8.33 -14.02 -4.88
N ASP A 332 8.05 -14.12 -3.57
CA ASP A 332 8.97 -14.61 -2.52
C ASP A 332 9.47 -16.07 -2.73
N LYS A 333 9.35 -16.64 -3.93
CA LYS A 333 9.79 -17.98 -4.31
C LYS A 333 11.31 -18.15 -4.47
N SER A 334 12.12 -17.14 -4.14
CA SER A 334 13.59 -17.23 -4.25
C SER A 334 14.31 -17.48 -2.91
N ILE A 335 13.58 -17.91 -1.87
CA ILE A 335 14.16 -18.51 -0.66
C ILE A 335 13.64 -19.95 -0.52
N SER A 336 14.18 -20.85 -1.33
CA SER A 336 14.15 -22.30 -1.07
C SER A 336 15.53 -22.89 -1.31
#